data_AF-A0A1Y2HPF0-F1
#
_entry.id   AF-A0A1Y2HPF0-F1
#
_cell.length_a   1.000
_cell.length_b   1.000
_cell.length_c   1.000
_cell.angle_alpha   90.00
_cell.angle_beta   90.00
_cell.angle_gamma   90.00
#
_symmetry.space_group_name_H-M   'P 1'
#
loop_
_entity.id
_entity.type
_entity.pdbx_description
1 polymer ?
#
loop_
_entity_poly.entity_id
_entity_poly.type
_entity_poly.pdbx_seq_one_letter_code
_entity_poly.pdbx_strand_id
1 'polypeptide(L)'
;MTPNRLTTLLALAILLLLAAFVPSCAANACGPNRFDKFAPFFGRDLPFRFDAGQSPASSMFDCQRKSLQAGYKVAVFKDGMCYFKKVPTRQDGFQGNLHNRLGVPGRSIGDYDIPGYDEYSTRDYPYSCELFVSNGGLYHCKKFPEDPRAVLILNLTACWDTDYSSISSS
;
A
#
# COMPACT_ATOMS: atom_id res chain seq x y z
N MET A 1 -19.01 -48.04 21.58
CA MET A 1 -18.06 -47.94 20.44
C MET A 1 -16.90 -47.07 20.88
N THR A 2 -15.78 -47.69 21.22
CA THR A 2 -14.54 -46.98 21.59
C THR A 2 -13.82 -46.55 20.32
N PRO A 3 -13.51 -45.25 20.13
CA PRO A 3 -12.78 -44.80 18.95
C PRO A 3 -11.38 -45.44 18.92
N ASN A 4 -11.04 -45.98 17.76
CA ASN A 4 -9.82 -46.73 17.50
C ASN A 4 -8.60 -45.81 17.74
N ARG A 5 -7.71 -46.14 18.68
CA ARG A 5 -6.57 -45.27 19.07
C ARG A 5 -5.63 -44.91 17.90
N LEU A 6 -5.68 -45.66 16.80
CA LEU A 6 -4.93 -45.40 15.58
C LEU A 6 -5.45 -44.18 14.79
N THR A 7 -6.77 -43.96 14.73
CA THR A 7 -7.33 -42.86 13.95
C THR A 7 -7.13 -41.51 14.63
N THR A 8 -7.07 -41.47 15.97
CA THR A 8 -6.75 -40.27 16.74
C THR A 8 -5.30 -39.83 16.59
N LEU A 9 -4.35 -40.76 16.49
CA LEU A 9 -2.93 -40.44 16.26
C LEU A 9 -2.68 -39.93 14.83
N LEU A 10 -3.35 -40.52 13.83
CA LEU A 10 -3.24 -40.09 12.43
C LEU A 10 -3.82 -38.68 12.22
N ALA A 11 -4.95 -38.37 12.87
CA ALA A 11 -5.55 -37.04 12.84
C ALA A 11 -4.65 -35.97 13.49
N LEU A 12 -3.97 -36.31 14.60
CA LEU A 12 -3.03 -35.40 15.25
C LEU A 12 -1.79 -35.12 14.38
N ALA A 13 -1.27 -36.14 13.69
CA ALA A 13 -0.11 -35.99 12.81
C ALA A 13 -0.41 -35.08 11.61
N ILE A 14 -1.60 -35.19 11.01
CA ILE A 14 -2.04 -34.33 9.90
C ILE A 14 -2.22 -32.87 10.36
N LEU A 15 -2.76 -32.64 11.56
CA LEU A 15 -2.85 -31.31 12.17
C LEU A 15 -1.47 -30.67 12.43
N LEU A 16 -0.46 -31.47 12.82
CA LEU A 16 0.90 -30.99 13.04
C LEU A 16 1.66 -30.70 11.73
N LEU A 17 1.39 -31.45 10.65
CA LEU A 17 2.00 -31.23 9.33
C LEU A 17 1.47 -29.95 8.63
N LEU A 18 0.23 -29.53 8.92
CA LEU A 18 -0.33 -28.27 8.43
C LEU A 18 0.26 -27.03 9.13
N ALA A 19 0.86 -27.18 10.32
CA ALA A 19 1.54 -26.09 11.03
C ALA A 19 2.95 -25.81 10.48
N ALA A 20 3.49 -26.65 9.58
CA ALA A 20 4.84 -26.51 9.03
C ALA A 20 4.93 -25.66 7.75
N PHE A 21 3.80 -25.18 7.21
CA PHE A 21 3.76 -24.29 6.03
C PHE A 21 3.46 -22.83 6.41
N VAL A 22 3.97 -22.37 7.56
CA VAL A 22 3.99 -20.92 7.81
C VAL A 22 5.11 -20.35 6.93
N PRO A 23 4.82 -19.49 5.94
CA PRO A 23 5.87 -18.82 5.21
C PRO A 23 6.73 -18.07 6.22
N SER A 24 8.01 -18.42 6.28
CA SER A 24 9.04 -17.69 7.01
C SER A 24 9.21 -16.33 6.34
N CYS A 25 8.25 -15.43 6.56
CA CYS A 25 8.45 -14.02 6.32
C CYS A 25 9.63 -13.59 7.19
N ALA A 26 10.74 -13.27 6.54
CA ALA A 26 11.83 -12.54 7.14
C ALA A 26 11.27 -11.24 7.73
N ALA A 27 10.96 -11.27 9.03
CA ALA A 27 10.35 -10.16 9.75
C ALA A 27 11.31 -8.98 9.99
N ASN A 28 12.53 -9.02 9.42
CA ASN A 28 13.63 -8.12 9.79
C ASN A 28 14.14 -7.19 8.66
N ALA A 29 13.39 -6.97 7.58
CA ALA A 29 13.80 -6.01 6.54
C ALA A 29 13.27 -4.58 6.74
N CYS A 30 12.52 -4.29 7.81
CA CYS A 30 11.83 -3.01 7.95
C CYS A 30 11.88 -2.51 9.41
N GLY A 31 12.68 -1.48 9.67
CA GLY A 31 12.84 -0.87 11.00
C GLY A 31 11.52 -0.36 11.64
N PRO A 32 11.55 -0.02 12.94
CA PRO A 32 10.37 0.17 13.78
C PRO A 32 9.47 1.38 13.45
N ASN A 33 9.91 2.36 12.66
CA ASN A 33 9.12 3.55 12.33
C ASN A 33 8.50 3.47 10.91
N ARG A 34 7.39 2.73 10.78
CA ARG A 34 6.61 2.68 9.52
C ARG A 34 5.64 3.85 9.37
N PHE A 35 5.36 4.58 10.45
CA PHE A 35 4.42 5.70 10.45
C PHE A 35 5.00 6.98 9.83
N ASP A 36 6.30 7.04 9.54
CA ASP A 36 6.90 8.28 9.00
C ASP A 36 7.05 8.25 7.46
N LYS A 37 6.73 7.10 6.82
CA LYS A 37 6.93 6.88 5.39
C LYS A 37 5.61 6.91 4.62
N PHE A 38 5.26 8.10 4.12
CA PHE A 38 4.14 8.32 3.21
C PHE A 38 4.49 9.36 2.16
N ALA A 39 3.79 9.35 1.02
CA ALA A 39 3.87 10.41 0.03
C ALA A 39 2.60 11.26 0.08
N PRO A 40 2.70 12.54 0.51
CA PRO A 40 1.60 13.48 0.43
C PRO A 40 1.48 14.10 -0.96
N PHE A 41 0.26 14.15 -1.47
CA PHE A 41 -0.11 14.82 -2.71
C PHE A 41 -1.10 15.94 -2.35
N PHE A 42 -0.55 17.14 -2.15
CA PHE A 42 -1.32 18.33 -1.81
C PHE A 42 -2.21 18.75 -2.99
N GLY A 43 -3.41 19.22 -2.69
CA GLY A 43 -4.33 19.68 -3.72
C GLY A 43 -5.03 18.56 -4.48
N ARG A 44 -4.90 17.29 -4.05
CA ARG A 44 -5.48 16.11 -4.71
C ARG A 44 -6.50 15.42 -3.81
N ASP A 45 -7.64 15.03 -4.38
CA ASP A 45 -8.73 14.34 -3.68
C ASP A 45 -9.12 13.03 -4.39
N LEU A 46 -9.80 12.14 -3.66
CA LEU A 46 -10.44 10.92 -4.15
C LEU A 46 -11.92 10.89 -3.71
N PRO A 47 -12.77 11.80 -4.20
CA PRO A 47 -14.11 12.01 -3.69
C PRO A 47 -15.08 10.84 -3.95
N PHE A 48 -14.80 9.93 -4.88
CA PHE A 48 -15.76 8.87 -5.25
C PHE A 48 -15.53 7.51 -4.57
N ARG A 49 -14.62 7.42 -3.59
CA ARG A 49 -14.22 6.14 -2.95
C ARG A 49 -14.22 6.17 -1.42
N PHE A 50 -15.28 6.72 -0.80
CA PHE A 50 -15.43 6.78 0.67
C PHE A 50 -15.91 5.45 1.30
N ASP A 51 -15.44 4.32 0.81
CA ASP A 51 -15.99 2.99 1.13
C ASP A 51 -15.34 2.31 2.35
N ALA A 52 -14.25 2.88 2.86
CA ALA A 52 -13.42 2.29 3.92
C ALA A 52 -13.62 2.92 5.31
N GLY A 53 -14.54 3.89 5.43
CA GLY A 53 -14.81 4.61 6.67
C GLY A 53 -13.97 5.89 6.83
N GLN A 54 -14.16 6.56 7.96
CA GLN A 54 -13.52 7.84 8.26
C GLN A 54 -13.27 8.03 9.76
N SER A 55 -12.32 8.89 10.11
CA SER A 55 -12.03 9.30 11.49
C SER A 55 -11.65 10.77 11.54
N PRO A 56 -12.01 11.54 12.59
CA PRO A 56 -11.47 12.88 12.79
C PRO A 56 -9.93 12.84 12.79
N ALA A 57 -9.26 13.84 12.26
CA ALA A 57 -7.80 13.93 12.33
C ALA A 57 -7.36 15.39 12.50
N SER A 58 -6.41 15.63 13.40
CA SER A 58 -5.92 16.99 13.66
C SER A 58 -4.90 17.47 12.62
N SER A 59 -4.34 16.56 11.84
CA SER A 59 -3.31 16.86 10.83
C SER A 59 -3.22 15.74 9.80
N MET A 60 -2.49 16.02 8.71
CA MET A 60 -2.09 15.02 7.72
C MET A 60 -1.34 13.82 8.34
N PHE A 61 -0.41 14.08 9.26
CA PHE A 61 0.34 13.01 9.95
C PHE A 61 -0.57 12.16 10.84
N ASP A 62 -1.52 12.78 11.54
CA ASP A 62 -2.52 12.03 12.32
C ASP A 62 -3.41 11.18 11.41
N CYS A 63 -3.84 11.71 10.26
CA CYS A 63 -4.61 10.95 9.27
C CYS A 63 -3.80 9.75 8.74
N GLN A 64 -2.53 9.96 8.40
CA GLN A 64 -1.64 8.89 7.96
C GLN A 64 -1.54 7.78 9.01
N ARG A 65 -1.27 8.12 10.27
CA ARG A 65 -1.19 7.16 11.37
C ARG A 65 -2.48 6.36 11.52
N LYS A 66 -3.63 7.05 11.50
CA LYS A 66 -4.96 6.41 11.61
C LYS A 66 -5.25 5.48 10.44
N SER A 67 -4.87 5.88 9.22
CA SER A 67 -5.05 5.04 8.03
C SER A 67 -4.25 3.74 8.13
N LEU A 68 -3.00 3.80 8.61
CA LEU A 68 -2.16 2.63 8.83
C LEU A 68 -2.71 1.72 9.94
N GLN A 69 -3.15 2.29 11.05
CA GLN A 69 -3.78 1.53 12.15
C GLN A 69 -5.06 0.82 11.70
N ALA A 70 -5.82 1.45 10.80
CA ALA A 70 -7.00 0.86 10.18
C ALA A 70 -6.69 -0.09 9.01
N GLY A 71 -5.41 -0.28 8.64
CA GLY A 71 -4.97 -1.22 7.61
C GLY A 71 -5.07 -0.71 6.17
N TYR A 72 -5.31 0.59 5.97
CA TYR A 72 -5.47 1.18 4.64
C TYR A 72 -4.17 1.72 4.05
N LYS A 73 -4.00 1.59 2.74
CA LYS A 73 -2.83 2.09 2.00
C LYS A 73 -3.00 3.54 1.52
N VAL A 74 -4.24 3.99 1.40
CA VAL A 74 -4.58 5.30 0.85
C VAL A 74 -5.58 5.99 1.77
N ALA A 75 -5.37 7.29 1.99
CA ALA A 75 -6.31 8.14 2.73
C ALA A 75 -6.35 9.55 2.13
N VAL A 76 -7.38 10.31 2.46
CA VAL A 76 -7.46 11.75 2.17
C VAL A 76 -7.62 12.50 3.48
N PHE A 77 -6.75 13.47 3.75
CA PHE A 77 -6.95 14.44 4.82
C PHE A 77 -7.64 15.68 4.25
N LYS A 78 -8.79 16.06 4.79
CA LYS A 78 -9.58 17.22 4.34
C LYS A 78 -10.48 17.70 5.47
N ASP A 79 -10.51 19.02 5.70
CA ASP A 79 -11.41 19.68 6.64
C ASP A 79 -11.45 19.02 8.05
N GLY A 80 -10.29 18.61 8.58
CA GLY A 80 -10.19 17.98 9.91
C GLY A 80 -10.64 16.52 9.97
N MET A 81 -10.86 15.90 8.81
CA MET A 81 -11.27 14.51 8.69
C MET A 81 -10.22 13.71 7.89
N CYS A 82 -10.06 12.45 8.29
CA CYS A 82 -9.30 11.45 7.57
C CYS A 82 -10.26 10.44 6.93
N TYR A 83 -10.28 10.41 5.61
CA TYR A 83 -11.12 9.50 4.83
C TYR A 83 -10.27 8.34 4.34
N PHE A 84 -10.52 7.15 4.88
CA PHE A 84 -9.82 5.95 4.44
C PHE A 84 -10.33 5.54 3.06
N LYS A 85 -9.42 5.03 2.21
CA LYS A 85 -9.75 4.62 0.85
C LYS A 85 -9.41 3.15 0.68
N LYS A 86 -10.39 2.35 0.25
CA LYS A 86 -10.13 0.99 -0.17
C LYS A 86 -9.51 1.00 -1.56
N VAL A 87 -8.45 0.23 -1.72
CA VAL A 87 -7.71 0.07 -2.96
C VAL A 87 -7.43 -1.41 -3.17
N PRO A 88 -7.52 -1.93 -4.41
CA PRO A 88 -7.09 -3.29 -4.69
C PRO A 88 -5.61 -3.45 -4.34
N THR A 89 -5.31 -4.52 -3.63
CA THR A 89 -3.95 -4.92 -3.23
C THR A 89 -3.65 -6.32 -3.77
N ARG A 90 -2.44 -6.85 -3.52
CA ARG A 90 -2.14 -8.26 -3.80
C ARG A 90 -3.11 -9.24 -3.16
N GLN A 91 -3.65 -8.92 -1.97
CA GLN A 91 -4.63 -9.77 -1.29
C GLN A 91 -5.96 -9.83 -2.06
N ASP A 92 -6.27 -8.79 -2.83
CA ASP A 92 -7.44 -8.70 -3.71
C ASP A 92 -7.16 -9.22 -5.14
N GLY A 93 -5.97 -9.79 -5.38
CA GLY A 93 -5.56 -10.33 -6.67
C GLY A 93 -4.87 -9.34 -7.61
N PHE A 94 -4.64 -8.09 -7.21
CA PHE A 94 -3.90 -7.11 -8.01
C PHE A 94 -2.42 -7.52 -8.17
N GLN A 95 -1.92 -7.53 -9.41
CA GLN A 95 -0.56 -7.98 -9.76
C GLN A 95 0.37 -6.84 -10.21
N GLY A 96 -0.03 -5.59 -10.02
CA GLY A 96 0.73 -4.42 -10.42
C GLY A 96 1.46 -3.71 -9.28
N ASN A 97 2.00 -2.53 -9.58
CA ASN A 97 2.64 -1.66 -8.63
C ASN A 97 2.26 -0.20 -8.87
N LEU A 98 2.03 0.56 -7.80
CA LEU A 98 1.97 2.02 -7.83
C LEU A 98 3.36 2.60 -7.76
N HIS A 99 3.64 3.59 -8.60
CA HIS A 99 4.90 4.33 -8.64
C HIS A 99 4.61 5.81 -8.46
N ASN A 100 5.49 6.52 -7.75
CA ASN A 100 5.52 7.97 -7.77
C ASN A 100 6.82 8.47 -8.42
N ARG A 101 6.77 9.70 -8.91
CA ARG A 101 7.93 10.41 -9.44
C ARG A 101 8.69 11.20 -8.35
N LEU A 102 8.15 11.28 -7.13
CA LEU A 102 8.78 11.96 -5.98
C LEU A 102 10.04 11.22 -5.44
N GLY A 103 10.76 10.48 -6.28
CA GLY A 103 11.95 9.69 -5.96
C GLY A 103 12.70 9.26 -7.23
N VAL A 104 13.53 8.21 -7.12
CA VAL A 104 14.23 7.63 -8.27
C VAL A 104 13.19 7.09 -9.28
N PRO A 105 13.24 7.52 -10.56
CA PRO A 105 12.33 7.03 -11.59
C PRO A 105 12.25 5.50 -11.59
N GLY A 106 11.03 4.97 -11.48
CA GLY A 106 10.74 3.54 -11.64
C GLY A 106 10.59 2.78 -10.33
N ARG A 107 10.83 3.41 -9.17
CA ARG A 107 10.63 2.72 -7.89
C ARG A 107 9.15 2.60 -7.54
N SER A 108 8.72 1.39 -7.23
CA SER A 108 7.37 1.13 -6.69
C SER A 108 7.28 1.71 -5.27
N ILE A 109 6.15 2.35 -4.97
CA ILE A 109 5.78 2.81 -3.63
C ILE A 109 4.74 1.92 -2.97
N GLY A 110 4.17 0.96 -3.70
CA GLY A 110 3.02 0.20 -3.26
C GLY A 110 2.63 -0.91 -4.21
N ASP A 111 2.16 -2.01 -3.67
CA ASP A 111 1.54 -3.12 -4.40
C ASP A 111 0.00 -2.99 -4.41
N TYR A 112 -0.48 -1.80 -4.78
CA TYR A 112 -1.89 -1.46 -4.85
C TYR A 112 -2.19 -0.53 -6.04
N ASP A 113 -3.46 -0.41 -6.40
CA ASP A 113 -3.94 0.48 -7.46
C ASP A 113 -4.97 1.50 -6.92
N ILE A 114 -5.07 2.67 -7.55
CA ILE A 114 -6.17 3.61 -7.37
C ILE A 114 -7.01 3.63 -8.68
N PRO A 115 -7.94 2.69 -8.85
CA PRO A 115 -8.69 2.58 -10.11
C PRO A 115 -9.63 3.76 -10.37
N GLY A 116 -9.92 4.00 -11.66
CA GLY A 116 -10.87 5.02 -12.11
C GLY A 116 -10.29 6.42 -12.27
N TYR A 117 -8.98 6.58 -12.14
CA TYR A 117 -8.28 7.86 -12.25
C TYR A 117 -7.17 7.81 -13.29
N ASP A 118 -7.25 6.96 -14.30
CA ASP A 118 -6.25 6.89 -15.36
C ASP A 118 -6.49 8.03 -16.36
N GLU A 119 -5.49 8.90 -16.57
CA GLU A 119 -5.50 9.91 -17.63
C GLU A 119 -5.23 9.29 -18.99
N TYR A 120 -4.23 8.42 -19.05
CA TYR A 120 -3.85 7.66 -20.23
C TYR A 120 -3.13 6.37 -19.84
N SER A 121 -3.05 5.44 -20.79
CA SER A 121 -2.27 4.21 -20.65
C SER A 121 -1.28 4.09 -21.80
N THR A 122 -0.09 3.56 -21.52
CA THR A 122 0.98 3.39 -22.50
C THR A 122 1.83 2.16 -22.19
N ARG A 123 2.50 1.61 -23.20
CA ARG A 123 3.55 0.59 -23.02
C ARG A 123 4.91 1.21 -22.74
N ASP A 124 5.09 2.47 -23.13
CA ASP A 124 6.31 3.23 -22.90
C ASP A 124 6.33 3.81 -21.49
N TYR A 125 7.52 4.04 -20.95
CA TYR A 125 7.65 4.63 -19.62
C TYR A 125 7.04 6.04 -19.57
N PRO A 126 6.10 6.35 -18.65
CA PRO A 126 5.32 7.59 -18.68
C PRO A 126 6.09 8.75 -18.00
N TYR A 127 7.09 9.30 -18.67
CA TYR A 127 7.99 10.34 -18.12
C TYR A 127 7.29 11.61 -17.61
N SER A 128 6.11 11.95 -18.15
CA SER A 128 5.36 13.13 -17.73
C SER A 128 4.46 12.88 -16.51
N CYS A 129 4.32 11.64 -16.06
CA CYS A 129 3.38 11.27 -15.04
C CYS A 129 3.95 11.37 -13.62
N GLU A 130 3.23 12.04 -12.72
CA GLU A 130 3.62 12.15 -11.31
C GLU A 130 3.39 10.85 -10.54
N LEU A 131 2.29 10.15 -10.85
CA LEU A 131 1.89 8.90 -10.22
C LEU A 131 1.35 7.95 -11.28
N PHE A 132 1.87 6.73 -11.38
CA PHE A 132 1.38 5.76 -12.37
C PHE A 132 1.35 4.35 -11.79
N VAL A 133 0.53 3.49 -12.39
CA VAL A 133 0.50 2.06 -12.07
C VAL A 133 1.13 1.25 -13.19
N SER A 134 2.04 0.34 -12.87
CA SER A 134 2.49 -0.70 -13.79
C SER A 134 1.67 -1.97 -13.57
N ASN A 135 1.00 -2.48 -14.60
CA ASN A 135 0.22 -3.72 -14.54
C ASN A 135 0.16 -4.38 -15.92
N GLY A 136 0.46 -5.67 -16.01
CA GLY A 136 0.32 -6.44 -17.26
C GLY A 136 1.11 -5.88 -18.46
N GLY A 137 2.26 -5.23 -18.22
CA GLY A 137 3.07 -4.60 -19.28
C GLY A 137 2.55 -3.25 -19.77
N LEU A 138 1.56 -2.67 -19.09
CA LEU A 138 1.07 -1.31 -19.32
C LEU A 138 1.40 -0.42 -18.12
N TYR A 139 1.58 0.87 -18.41
CA TYR A 139 1.66 1.94 -17.46
C TYR A 139 0.40 2.80 -17.56
N HIS A 140 -0.27 3.00 -16.43
CA HIS A 140 -1.50 3.78 -16.32
C HIS A 140 -1.20 5.06 -15.54
N CYS A 141 -1.14 6.19 -16.24
CA CYS A 141 -0.85 7.47 -15.61
C CYS A 141 -2.08 7.96 -14.84
N LYS A 142 -1.91 8.34 -13.56
CA LYS A 142 -3.01 8.75 -12.70
C LYS A 142 -3.23 10.27 -12.72
N LYS A 143 -4.49 10.68 -12.82
CA LYS A 143 -4.94 12.07 -12.67
C LYS A 143 -6.12 12.14 -11.71
N PHE A 144 -5.89 12.83 -10.60
CA PHE A 144 -6.88 13.01 -9.55
C PHE A 144 -7.57 14.37 -9.66
N PRO A 145 -8.84 14.47 -9.23
CA PRO A 145 -9.50 15.75 -9.01
C PRO A 145 -8.67 16.68 -8.13
N GLU A 146 -8.70 17.96 -8.48
CA GLU A 146 -8.05 19.01 -7.73
C GLU A 146 -8.97 19.53 -6.61
N ASP A 147 -8.44 19.56 -5.39
CA ASP A 147 -9.05 20.27 -4.26
C ASP A 147 -7.93 20.82 -3.35
N PRO A 148 -7.74 22.15 -3.29
CA PRO A 148 -6.66 22.77 -2.52
C PRO A 148 -6.76 22.52 -1.01
N ARG A 149 -7.90 22.06 -0.51
CA ARG A 149 -8.12 21.74 0.91
C ARG A 149 -7.84 20.28 1.25
N ALA A 150 -7.55 19.46 0.24
CA ALA A 150 -7.31 18.04 0.39
C ALA A 150 -5.82 17.69 0.28
N VAL A 151 -5.43 16.65 1.01
CA VAL A 151 -4.14 15.99 0.83
C VAL A 151 -4.40 14.50 0.65
N LEU A 152 -4.05 13.98 -0.53
CA LEU A 152 -4.02 12.55 -0.79
C LEU A 152 -2.76 11.96 -0.14
N ILE A 153 -2.95 10.99 0.75
CA ILE A 153 -1.90 10.33 1.51
C ILE A 153 -1.73 8.91 0.94
N LEU A 154 -0.53 8.63 0.44
CA LEU A 154 -0.13 7.30 -0.03
C LEU A 154 0.84 6.67 0.96
N ASN A 155 0.39 5.63 1.65
CA ASN A 155 1.26 4.88 2.56
C ASN A 155 2.24 4.04 1.75
N LEU A 156 3.52 4.16 2.08
CA LEU A 156 4.58 3.45 1.39
C LEU A 156 4.68 2.04 1.95
N THR A 157 4.63 1.02 1.09
CA THR A 157 4.98 -0.34 1.50
C THR A 157 6.49 -0.45 1.65
N ALA A 158 6.95 -1.14 2.69
CA ALA A 158 8.34 -1.16 3.07
C ALA A 158 9.22 -1.93 2.06
N CYS A 159 9.83 -1.17 1.15
CA CYS A 159 11.20 -1.27 0.65
C CYS A 159 11.64 0.14 0.18
N TRP A 160 11.29 1.16 0.96
CA TRP A 160 11.84 2.52 0.80
C TRP A 160 13.17 2.56 1.56
N ASP A 161 14.18 1.86 1.04
CA ASP A 161 15.57 2.11 1.44
C ASP A 161 15.91 3.52 1.01
N THR A 162 16.12 4.39 1.98
CA THR A 162 16.92 5.60 1.83
C THR A 162 18.35 5.32 2.29
N ASP A 163 18.89 4.11 2.04
CA ASP A 163 20.33 3.88 2.18
C ASP A 163 21.06 4.47 0.96
N TYR A 164 21.12 5.80 0.96
CA TYR A 164 22.19 6.58 0.35
C TYR A 164 23.36 6.77 1.34
N SER A 165 23.43 5.97 2.40
CA SER A 165 24.52 5.97 3.38
C SER A 165 25.76 5.20 2.87
N SER A 166 25.72 4.57 1.69
CA SER A 166 26.87 3.87 1.08
C SER A 166 27.52 4.61 -0.11
N ILE A 167 27.09 5.84 -0.42
CA ILE A 167 27.78 6.71 -1.39
C ILE A 167 28.33 7.95 -0.68
N SER A 168 29.10 7.76 0.38
CA SER A 168 30.08 8.76 0.83
C SER A 168 31.06 8.17 1.87
N SER A 169 32.01 7.38 1.40
CA SER A 169 33.35 7.34 2.01
C SER A 169 34.28 6.61 1.04
N SER A 170 34.94 7.45 0.23
CA SER A 170 36.36 7.40 -0.16
C SER A 170 37.00 6.05 -0.51
#